data_AF-A0A2N2JMS0-F1
#
_entry.id   AF-A0A2N2JMS0-F1
#
_cell.length_a   1.000
_cell.length_b   1.000
_cell.length_c   1.000
_cell.angle_alpha   90.00
_cell.angle_beta   90.00
_cell.angle_gamma   90.00
#
_symmetry.space_group_name_H-M   'P 1'
#
loop_
_entity.id
_entity.type
_entity.pdbx_description
1 polymer ?
#
loop_
_entity_poly.entity_id
_entity_poly.type
_entity_poly.pdbx_seq_one_letter_code
_entity_poly.pdbx_strand_id
1 'polypeptide(L)'
;MSSPAPRRLALALIWTAALGAGLYAADRFLLGTRQTGWQLAAAIEDIPADAGLVPTPRFVPEHLGWPPRVILYRSGPVSGCWLGLAGPGDTEPQVWIGRGDDPLPDPVIPFAGCMASPRRDCPAGWRTLSVAAGDRPTFLLGTAPPGEMRRIMKGLEDHKKRVKSVK
;
A
#
# COMPACT_ATOMS: atom_id res chain seq x y z
N MET A 1 -49.78 -39.49 -25.25
CA MET A 1 -48.47 -38.97 -25.68
C MET A 1 -47.92 -38.10 -24.56
N SER A 2 -47.15 -38.69 -23.65
CA SER A 2 -46.58 -37.97 -22.50
C SER A 2 -45.39 -37.16 -22.96
N SER A 3 -45.50 -35.83 -22.94
CA SER A 3 -44.44 -34.94 -23.44
C SER A 3 -43.16 -35.10 -22.60
N PRO A 4 -42.03 -35.56 -23.16
CA PRO A 4 -40.77 -35.73 -22.44
C PRO A 4 -40.06 -34.40 -22.13
N ALA A 5 -40.70 -33.27 -22.42
CA ALA A 5 -40.19 -31.91 -22.27
C ALA A 5 -39.64 -31.55 -20.87
N PRO A 6 -40.29 -31.90 -19.73
CA PRO A 6 -39.85 -31.40 -18.43
C PRO A 6 -38.53 -32.01 -17.96
N ARG A 7 -38.25 -33.28 -18.30
CA ARG A 7 -37.01 -33.96 -17.90
C ARG A 7 -35.78 -33.42 -18.65
N ARG A 8 -35.93 -33.15 -19.94
CA ARG A 8 -34.85 -32.58 -20.76
C ARG A 8 -34.51 -31.15 -20.30
N LEU A 9 -35.53 -30.36 -19.98
CA LEU A 9 -35.34 -29.02 -19.43
C LEU A 9 -34.61 -29.06 -18.08
N ALA A 10 -35.04 -29.93 -17.15
CA ALA A 10 -34.39 -30.06 -15.85
C ALA A 10 -32.91 -30.46 -15.97
N LEU A 11 -32.59 -31.43 -16.83
CA LEU A 11 -31.20 -31.83 -17.08
C LEU A 11 -30.37 -30.70 -17.70
N ALA A 12 -30.93 -29.94 -18.64
CA ALA A 12 -30.24 -28.80 -19.23
C ALA A 12 -29.93 -27.72 -18.18
N LEU A 13 -30.85 -27.44 -17.26
CA LEU A 13 -30.65 -26.50 -16.16
C LEU A 13 -29.55 -26.98 -15.20
N ILE A 14 -29.56 -28.28 -14.83
CA ILE A 14 -28.53 -28.86 -13.95
C ILE A 14 -27.15 -28.75 -14.60
N TRP A 15 -27.01 -29.12 -15.88
CA TRP A 15 -25.74 -29.02 -16.59
C TRP A 15 -25.25 -27.58 -16.73
N THR A 16 -26.17 -26.64 -16.99
CA THR A 16 -25.82 -25.21 -17.06
C THR A 16 -25.33 -24.70 -15.71
N ALA A 17 -26.01 -25.05 -14.62
CA ALA A 17 -25.61 -24.67 -13.28
C ALA A 17 -24.26 -25.28 -12.88
N ALA A 18 -24.04 -26.56 -13.18
CA ALA A 18 -22.79 -27.26 -12.90
C ALA A 18 -21.62 -26.65 -13.70
N LEU A 19 -21.82 -26.36 -14.98
CA LEU A 19 -20.81 -25.69 -15.83
C LEU A 19 -20.51 -24.28 -15.30
N GLY A 20 -21.53 -23.50 -14.93
CA GLY A 20 -21.36 -22.18 -14.36
C GLY A 20 -20.57 -22.19 -13.04
N ALA A 21 -20.89 -23.14 -12.14
CA ALA A 21 -20.16 -23.32 -10.89
C ALA A 21 -18.70 -23.74 -11.14
N GLY A 22 -18.46 -24.65 -12.09
CA GLY A 22 -17.13 -25.08 -12.48
C GLY A 22 -16.27 -23.94 -13.04
N LEU A 23 -16.83 -23.12 -13.93
CA LEU A 23 -16.15 -21.95 -14.48
C LEU A 23 -15.83 -20.91 -13.40
N TYR A 24 -16.76 -20.64 -12.48
CA TYR A 24 -16.52 -19.73 -11.37
C TYR A 24 -15.43 -20.23 -10.42
N ALA A 25 -15.42 -21.52 -10.10
CA ALA A 25 -14.36 -22.12 -9.28
C ALA A 25 -13.00 -22.06 -9.97
N ALA A 26 -12.95 -22.35 -11.28
CA ALA A 26 -11.73 -22.24 -12.07
C ALA A 26 -11.22 -20.79 -12.13
N ASP A 27 -12.10 -19.82 -12.33
CA ASP A 27 -11.77 -18.39 -12.31
C ASP A 27 -11.14 -17.97 -10.97
N ARG A 28 -11.78 -18.32 -9.85
CA ARG A 28 -11.27 -18.00 -8.50
C ARG A 28 -9.96 -18.72 -8.18
N PHE A 29 -9.78 -19.94 -8.67
CA PHE A 29 -8.55 -20.71 -8.48
C PHE A 29 -7.40 -20.16 -9.32
N LEU A 30 -7.66 -19.82 -10.58
CA LEU A 30 -6.65 -19.33 -11.53
C LEU A 30 -6.24 -17.88 -11.26
N LEU A 31 -7.17 -17.01 -10.89
CA LEU A 31 -6.89 -15.60 -10.64
C LEU A 31 -6.56 -15.30 -9.18
N GLY A 32 -6.87 -16.25 -8.28
CA GLY A 32 -6.81 -16.06 -6.84
C GLY A 32 -7.78 -14.98 -6.37
N THR A 33 -8.14 -14.98 -5.09
CA THR A 33 -8.65 -13.77 -4.45
C THR A 33 -7.47 -12.83 -4.24
N ARG A 34 -6.98 -12.19 -5.31
CA ARG A 34 -6.04 -11.07 -5.16
C ARG A 34 -6.75 -10.05 -4.30
N GLN A 35 -6.27 -9.88 -3.06
CA GLN A 35 -6.82 -8.89 -2.17
C GLN A 35 -6.62 -7.51 -2.81
N THR A 36 -7.73 -6.94 -3.28
CA THR A 36 -7.78 -5.60 -3.82
C THR A 36 -7.80 -4.61 -2.67
N GLY A 37 -6.86 -3.68 -2.63
CA GLY A 37 -6.79 -2.64 -1.60
C GLY A 37 -5.53 -2.71 -0.74
N TRP A 38 -5.54 -1.90 0.31
CA TRP A 38 -4.43 -1.80 1.25
C TRP A 38 -4.48 -2.93 2.27
N GLN A 39 -3.34 -3.55 2.51
CA GLN A 39 -3.14 -4.66 3.45
C GLN A 39 -2.12 -4.24 4.50
N LEU A 40 -2.32 -4.71 5.73
CA LEU A 40 -1.36 -4.54 6.82
C LEU A 40 -0.35 -5.70 6.78
N ALA A 41 0.93 -5.39 6.72
CA ALA A 41 2.01 -6.35 6.90
C ALA A 41 2.49 -6.36 8.36
N ALA A 42 2.92 -7.52 8.85
CA ALA A 42 3.50 -7.65 10.19
C ALA A 42 4.96 -7.20 10.22
N ALA A 43 5.70 -7.44 9.14
CA ALA A 43 7.09 -7.02 8.98
C ALA A 43 7.37 -6.51 7.55
N ILE A 44 8.54 -5.88 7.35
CA ILE A 44 8.93 -5.34 6.03
C ILE A 44 9.17 -6.49 5.04
N GLU A 45 9.63 -7.63 5.54
CA GLU A 45 9.94 -8.84 4.80
C GLU A 45 8.69 -9.52 4.24
N ASP A 46 7.52 -9.25 4.82
CA ASP A 46 6.22 -9.79 4.37
C ASP A 46 5.65 -9.01 3.17
N ILE A 47 6.24 -7.87 2.80
CA ILE A 47 5.77 -7.05 1.69
C ILE A 47 6.11 -7.77 0.38
N PRO A 48 5.11 -8.11 -0.45
CA PRO A 48 5.37 -8.79 -1.70
C PRO A 48 6.11 -7.86 -2.68
N ALA A 49 6.99 -8.43 -3.50
CA ALA A 49 7.82 -7.66 -4.43
C ALA A 49 7.01 -6.82 -5.44
N ASP A 50 5.76 -7.22 -5.72
CA ASP A 50 4.85 -6.52 -6.63
C ASP A 50 4.17 -5.29 -6.00
N ALA A 51 4.16 -5.14 -4.68
CA ALA A 51 3.77 -3.91 -3.98
C ALA A 51 4.79 -2.77 -4.18
N GLY A 52 5.94 -3.09 -4.76
CA GLY A 52 6.96 -2.17 -5.21
C GLY A 52 8.04 -1.91 -4.16
N LEU A 53 8.85 -0.88 -4.41
CA LEU A 53 9.95 -0.46 -3.55
C LEU A 53 9.45 -0.02 -2.17
N VAL A 54 9.99 -0.65 -1.14
CA VAL A 54 9.82 -0.25 0.26
C VAL A 54 10.78 0.90 0.56
N PRO A 55 10.30 2.08 1.00
CA PRO A 55 11.16 3.22 1.28
C PRO A 55 11.86 3.04 2.63
N THR A 56 13.09 2.49 2.63
CA THR A 56 13.88 2.29 3.86
C THR A 56 14.85 3.46 4.07
N PRO A 57 14.55 4.43 4.97
CA PRO A 57 15.49 5.52 5.23
C PRO A 57 16.73 4.98 5.93
N ARG A 58 17.91 5.51 5.59
CA ARG A 58 19.17 5.19 6.31
C ARG A 58 19.28 5.85 7.67
N PHE A 59 18.49 6.88 7.90
CA PHE A 59 18.49 7.64 9.14
C PHE A 59 17.06 7.74 9.65
N VAL A 60 16.88 7.30 10.88
CA VAL A 60 15.65 7.48 11.65
C VAL A 60 16.08 8.08 13.00
N PRO A 61 15.52 9.23 13.43
CA PRO A 61 15.76 9.77 14.76
C PRO A 61 15.43 8.74 15.85
N GLU A 62 16.19 8.73 16.96
CA GLU A 62 16.02 7.72 18.02
C GLU A 62 14.62 7.70 18.66
N HIS A 63 13.94 8.85 18.70
CA HIS A 63 12.57 8.94 19.23
C HIS A 63 11.51 8.44 18.24
N LEU A 64 11.87 8.21 16.97
CA LEU A 64 11.03 7.51 16.00
C LEU A 64 11.54 6.07 15.94
N GLY A 65 10.79 5.13 16.48
CA GLY A 65 11.21 3.73 16.53
C GLY A 65 11.45 3.15 15.12
N TRP A 66 12.42 2.25 15.02
CA TRP A 66 12.60 1.36 13.87
C TRP A 66 12.76 -0.08 14.40
N PRO A 67 12.03 -1.08 13.86
CA PRO A 67 11.21 -1.09 12.64
C PRO A 67 9.93 -0.24 12.71
N PRO A 68 9.30 0.08 11.56
CA PRO A 68 8.03 0.80 11.52
C PRO A 68 6.94 0.03 12.26
N ARG A 69 6.05 0.76 12.94
CA ARG A 69 4.95 0.19 13.72
C ARG A 69 3.77 -0.21 12.85
N VAL A 70 3.56 0.51 11.75
CA VAL A 70 2.48 0.25 10.81
C VAL A 70 3.08 0.11 9.41
N ILE A 71 2.75 -0.97 8.71
CA ILE A 71 3.24 -1.24 7.36
C ILE A 71 2.03 -1.54 6.49
N LEU A 72 1.71 -0.64 5.57
CA LEU A 72 0.59 -0.78 4.66
C LEU A 72 1.12 -0.97 3.24
N TYR A 73 0.62 -1.97 2.53
CA TYR A 73 1.01 -2.21 1.14
C TYR A 73 -0.19 -2.49 0.25
N ARG A 74 0.00 -2.30 -1.05
CA ARG A 74 -0.97 -2.64 -2.09
C ARG A 74 -0.21 -3.18 -3.30
N SER A 75 -0.54 -4.38 -3.77
CA SER A 75 0.11 -5.01 -4.94
C SER A 75 -0.52 -4.60 -6.28
N GLY A 76 -1.79 -4.22 -6.29
CA GLY A 76 -2.49 -3.81 -7.51
C GLY A 76 -3.85 -3.16 -7.22
N PRO A 77 -4.49 -2.51 -8.22
CA PRO A 77 -4.01 -2.31 -9.59
C PRO A 77 -2.83 -1.32 -9.68
N VAL A 78 -2.65 -0.46 -8.67
CA VAL A 78 -1.54 0.47 -8.58
C VAL A 78 -0.75 0.18 -7.33
N SER A 79 0.51 -0.23 -7.47
CA SER A 79 1.31 -0.64 -6.33
C SER A 79 1.65 0.51 -5.38
N GLY A 80 1.76 0.24 -4.09
CA GLY A 80 2.04 1.25 -3.08
C GLY A 80 2.50 0.65 -1.75
N CYS A 81 3.21 1.45 -0.96
CA CYS A 81 3.72 1.09 0.36
C CYS A 81 3.80 2.34 1.25
N TRP A 82 3.28 2.24 2.47
CA TRP A 82 3.33 3.27 3.50
C TRP A 82 3.84 2.68 4.82
N LEU A 83 4.81 3.35 5.43
CA LEU A 83 5.44 2.99 6.68
C LEU A 83 5.12 4.05 7.73
N GLY A 84 4.48 3.67 8.83
CA GLY A 84 4.19 4.52 9.98
C GLY A 84 5.24 4.33 11.07
N LEU A 85 6.01 5.37 11.37
CA LEU A 85 6.98 5.42 12.46
C LEU A 85 6.35 6.10 13.67
N ALA A 86 6.50 5.48 14.83
CA ALA A 86 5.99 5.96 16.12
C ALA A 86 7.10 5.86 17.17
N GLY A 87 7.08 6.72 18.18
CA GLY A 87 8.03 6.63 19.28
C GLY A 87 7.68 5.55 20.30
N PRO A 88 8.61 5.26 21.24
CA PRO A 88 8.33 4.36 22.35
C PRO A 88 7.13 4.86 23.17
N GLY A 89 6.07 4.06 23.24
CA GLY A 89 4.86 4.38 24.00
C GLY A 89 3.76 5.09 23.20
N ASP A 90 4.04 5.62 22.01
CA ASP A 90 3.01 6.24 21.18
C ASP A 90 2.10 5.20 20.55
N THR A 91 0.79 5.45 20.47
CA THR A 91 -0.14 4.55 19.77
C THR A 91 -0.26 4.86 18.28
N GLU A 92 -0.01 6.10 17.91
CA GLU A 92 -0.19 6.66 16.57
C GLU A 92 1.15 6.98 15.91
N PRO A 93 1.31 6.76 14.59
CA PRO A 93 2.50 7.21 13.86
C PRO A 93 2.66 8.73 13.88
N GLN A 94 3.85 9.19 14.25
CA GLN A 94 4.25 10.60 14.15
C GLN A 94 4.81 10.95 12.77
N VAL A 95 5.27 9.95 12.03
CA VAL A 95 5.82 10.08 10.68
C VAL A 95 5.30 8.96 9.79
N TRP A 96 4.82 9.31 8.60
CA TRP A 96 4.51 8.39 7.53
C TRP A 96 5.52 8.54 6.39
N ILE A 97 6.07 7.43 5.92
CA ILE A 97 6.98 7.37 4.77
C ILE A 97 6.36 6.46 3.74
N GLY A 98 6.04 6.95 2.56
CA GLY A 98 5.39 6.09 1.60
C GLY A 98 5.15 6.66 0.23
N ARG A 99 4.57 5.81 -0.60
CA ARG A 99 4.16 6.10 -1.96
C ARG A 99 2.92 5.28 -2.28
N GLY A 100 2.07 5.84 -3.12
CA GLY A 100 0.85 5.19 -3.55
C GLY A 100 -0.10 6.23 -4.09
N ASP A 101 -0.92 5.82 -5.04
CA ASP A 101 -1.94 6.65 -5.65
C ASP A 101 -3.31 6.29 -5.08
N ASP A 102 -4.32 7.09 -5.40
CA ASP A 102 -5.67 6.86 -4.92
C ASP A 102 -6.21 5.46 -5.29
N PRO A 103 -7.04 4.86 -4.40
CA PRO A 103 -7.37 5.35 -3.07
C PRO A 103 -6.20 5.22 -2.09
N LEU A 104 -5.98 6.22 -1.25
CA LEU A 104 -5.02 6.16 -0.14
C LEU A 104 -5.51 5.19 0.96
N PRO A 105 -4.63 4.64 1.80
CA PRO A 105 -5.06 3.85 2.95
C PRO A 105 -5.69 4.75 4.01
N ASP A 106 -6.66 4.23 4.76
CA ASP A 106 -7.47 5.02 5.72
C ASP A 106 -6.65 5.93 6.65
N PRO A 107 -5.53 5.49 7.27
CA PRO A 107 -4.73 6.36 8.15
C PRO A 107 -4.04 7.53 7.42
N VAL A 108 -3.89 7.44 6.10
CA VAL A 108 -3.18 8.43 5.27
C VAL A 108 -4.14 9.37 4.53
N ILE A 109 -5.43 8.99 4.38
CA ILE A 109 -6.47 9.82 3.74
C ILE A 109 -6.48 11.29 4.26
N PRO A 110 -6.35 11.57 5.57
CA PRO A 110 -6.35 12.94 6.07
C PRO A 110 -5.23 13.83 5.51
N PHE A 111 -4.19 13.24 4.91
CA PHE A 111 -3.05 13.96 4.32
C PHE A 111 -3.14 14.09 2.79
N ALA A 112 -4.22 13.65 2.15
CA ALA A 112 -4.38 13.73 0.70
C ALA A 112 -4.15 15.15 0.14
N GLY A 113 -4.79 16.15 0.77
CA GLY A 113 -4.60 17.55 0.41
C GLY A 113 -3.16 18.03 0.59
N CYS A 114 -2.52 17.62 1.69
CA CYS A 114 -1.12 17.92 1.98
C CYS A 114 -0.20 17.41 0.86
N MET A 115 -0.44 16.21 0.33
CA MET A 115 0.36 15.65 -0.76
C MET A 115 0.14 16.35 -2.11
N ALA A 116 -1.09 16.80 -2.39
CA ALA A 116 -1.41 17.56 -3.60
C ALA A 116 -0.86 19.01 -3.54
N SER A 117 -0.92 19.63 -2.36
CA SER A 117 -0.55 21.03 -2.11
C SER A 117 0.30 21.15 -0.83
N PRO A 118 1.63 20.90 -0.90
CA PRO A 118 2.54 20.76 0.26
C PRO A 118 2.59 21.87 1.32
N ARG A 119 1.91 23.00 1.10
CA ARG A 119 1.96 24.18 1.96
C ARG A 119 0.61 24.65 2.48
N ARG A 120 -0.52 24.12 1.99
CA ARG A 120 -1.85 24.70 2.26
C ARG A 120 -2.79 23.79 3.01
N ASP A 121 -2.73 22.48 2.76
CA ASP A 121 -3.82 21.57 3.16
C ASP A 121 -3.34 20.44 4.08
N CYS A 122 -2.33 20.71 4.92
CA CYS A 122 -1.85 19.75 5.92
C CYS A 122 -2.62 19.93 7.23
N PRO A 123 -2.96 18.82 7.93
CA PRO A 123 -3.50 18.89 9.29
C PRO A 123 -2.60 19.70 10.23
N ALA A 124 -3.17 20.25 11.30
CA ALA A 124 -2.43 21.09 12.24
C ALA A 124 -1.18 20.37 12.79
N GLY A 125 -0.02 21.03 12.71
CA GLY A 125 1.26 20.48 13.14
C GLY A 125 1.93 19.51 12.16
N TRP A 126 1.19 19.02 11.15
CA TRP A 126 1.73 18.13 10.12
C TRP A 126 2.37 18.89 8.97
N ARG A 127 3.38 18.26 8.39
CA ARG A 127 4.11 18.75 7.21
C ARG A 127 4.31 17.61 6.23
N THR A 128 4.49 17.95 4.97
CA THR A 128 4.93 17.01 3.95
C THR A 128 6.25 17.45 3.33
N LEU A 129 7.11 16.48 3.03
CA LEU A 129 8.21 16.60 2.11
C LEU A 129 8.07 15.49 1.07
N SER A 130 8.57 15.71 -0.15
CA SER A 130 8.58 14.69 -1.19
C SER A 130 9.93 14.61 -1.87
N VAL A 131 10.36 13.41 -2.21
CA VAL A 131 11.52 13.15 -3.08
C VAL A 131 11.08 12.37 -4.30
N ALA A 132 11.61 12.71 -5.47
CA ALA A 132 11.46 11.85 -6.65
C ALA A 132 12.20 10.53 -6.43
N ALA A 133 11.50 9.42 -6.27
CA ALA A 133 12.07 8.11 -5.97
C ALA A 133 11.55 7.02 -6.92
N GLY A 134 12.05 7.06 -8.15
CA GLY A 134 11.65 6.14 -9.21
C GLY A 134 10.73 6.85 -10.20
N ASP A 135 9.67 6.15 -10.58
CA ASP A 135 8.54 6.63 -11.39
C ASP A 135 7.61 7.57 -10.62
N ARG A 136 7.54 7.43 -9.29
CA ARG A 136 6.63 8.17 -8.42
C ARG A 136 7.35 8.86 -7.26
N PRO A 137 6.80 9.98 -6.75
CA PRO A 137 7.33 10.61 -5.56
C PRO A 137 7.15 9.69 -4.34
N THR A 138 8.15 9.68 -3.46
CA THR A 138 8.00 9.18 -2.08
C THR A 138 7.76 10.37 -1.18
N PHE A 139 6.68 10.30 -0.42
CA PHE A 139 6.26 11.31 0.53
C PHE A 139 6.74 10.96 1.93
N LEU A 140 7.07 12.01 2.68
CA LEU A 140 7.37 11.99 4.09
C LEU A 140 6.40 12.97 4.76
N LEU A 141 5.41 12.42 5.46
CA LEU A 141 4.43 13.17 6.23
C LEU A 141 4.83 13.09 7.69
N GLY A 142 4.78 14.17 8.45
CA GLY A 142 5.08 14.06 9.88
C GLY A 142 4.93 15.34 10.67
N THR A 143 4.93 15.18 11.99
CA THR A 143 4.98 16.27 12.97
C THR A 143 6.41 16.57 13.46
N ALA A 144 7.38 15.75 13.06
CA ALA A 144 8.78 15.91 13.44
C ALA A 144 9.37 17.30 13.05
N PRO A 145 10.37 17.79 13.81
CA PRO A 145 11.10 19.00 13.48
C PRO A 145 11.59 19.03 12.01
N PRO A 146 11.57 20.19 11.33
CA PRO A 146 11.93 20.27 9.91
C PRO A 146 13.35 19.78 9.61
N GLY A 147 14.29 19.99 10.53
CA GLY A 147 15.66 19.52 10.40
C GLY A 147 15.76 17.99 10.35
N GLU A 148 14.93 17.29 11.12
CA GLU A 148 14.90 15.84 11.16
C GLU A 148 14.20 15.25 9.94
N MET A 149 13.06 15.81 9.55
CA MET A 149 12.38 15.39 8.32
C MET A 149 13.30 15.48 7.10
N ARG A 150 14.10 16.56 7.00
CA ARG A 150 15.12 16.69 5.94
C ARG A 150 16.21 15.63 6.02
N ARG A 151 16.65 15.23 7.22
CA ARG A 151 17.64 14.16 7.39
C ARG A 151 17.08 12.79 6.99
N ILE A 152 15.83 12.48 7.37
CA ILE A 152 15.13 11.27 6.94
C ILE A 152 15.03 11.25 5.41
N MET A 153 14.60 12.36 4.81
CA MET A 153 14.46 12.50 3.36
C MET A 153 15.78 12.30 2.63
N LYS A 154 16.86 12.91 3.12
CA LYS A 154 18.21 12.69 2.58
C LYS A 154 18.64 11.21 2.67
N GLY A 155 18.29 10.53 3.76
CA GLY A 155 18.50 9.10 3.93
C GLY A 155 17.79 8.25 2.86
N LEU A 156 16.60 8.66 2.42
CA LEU A 156 15.85 8.02 1.32
C LEU A 156 16.51 8.27 -0.04
N GLU A 157 16.97 9.51 -0.30
CA GLU A 157 17.70 9.87 -1.53
C GLU A 157 18.98 9.06 -1.73
N ASP A 158 19.76 8.90 -0.66
CA ASP A 158 21.04 8.19 -0.71
C ASP A 158 20.85 6.67 -0.86
N HIS A 159 19.72 6.13 -0.38
CA HIS A 159 19.35 4.74 -0.64
C HIS A 159 19.08 4.52 -2.14
N LYS A 160 18.30 5.40 -2.77
CA LYS A 160 17.98 5.34 -4.20
C LYS A 160 19.24 5.30 -5.09
N LYS A 161 20.24 6.14 -4.79
CA LYS A 161 21.48 6.21 -5.57
C LYS A 161 22.24 4.89 -5.60
N ARG A 162 22.26 4.14 -4.49
CA ARG A 162 22.94 2.84 -4.43
C ARG A 162 22.17 1.73 -5.13
N VAL A 163 20.84 1.69 -5.03
CA VAL A 163 20.05 0.68 -5.74
C VAL A 163 20.23 0.80 -7.26
N LYS A 164 20.43 2.04 -7.77
CA LYS A 164 20.72 2.27 -9.18
C LYS A 164 22.12 1.86 -9.63
N SER A 165 23.13 1.84 -8.75
CA SER A 165 24.51 1.52 -9.14
C SER A 165 24.80 0.02 -9.21
N VAL A 166 23.86 -0.83 -8.78
CA VAL A 166 24.01 -2.30 -8.74
C VAL A 166 23.34 -2.96 -9.95
N LYS A 167 22.65 -2.19 -10.80
CA LYS A 167 22.06 -2.63 -12.07
C LYS A 167 22.88 -2.11 -13.23
#